data_AF-A0A7C2TEF6-F1
#
_entry.id   AF-A0A7C2TEF6-F1
#
_cell.length_a   1.000
_cell.length_b   1.000
_cell.length_c   1.000
_cell.angle_alpha   90.00
_cell.angle_beta   90.00
_cell.angle_gamma   90.00
#
_symmetry.space_group_name_H-M   'P 1'
#
loop_
_entity.id
_entity.type
_entity.pdbx_description
1 polymer ?
#
loop_
_entity_poly.entity_id
_entity_poly.type
_entity_poly.pdbx_seq_one_letter_code
_entity_poly.pdbx_strand_id
1 'polypeptide(L)'
;MTKIQKLVEELNENNLKYCHWKSNYLIAETLSGRTDIDLLIDRRDANQFRSILSQLGFKPATTTNGDPFPSIEHHFALDEESGILAHIHAYFRVITGDSLTKNYRFPIENMLLENTRVINSLRLPVKSAELIVFTLRMMLKHTSLVELLLLSRYWKLVQREINWLMEEDPIDETIDLLRCYLPSLDTNLFLNCVAAIKTPAPLYRRVILGHRLRAQLGLYARHSILRARLEGIRKFIGMFFRRSAQSRKNMVLRNGGAMIAFVGSEATGKSTLIEEMRTWLGKQFAVRQIHVGKPPSTMFTIIPNLFLPVLRALFPGARTTQLDTFSADRDLVKGPPSRFPLLFAIRSVLLSHDRNALLLRAFRQASNGIIVLCDRYPSLTYGAPDSPQLSLLPISTGRNYIRRLLANIEARLYRQIPPPDLVIYLTAPITVTINRNATRGKNEPEDYVRRRHARSSNLEFGRAPIHQVNTDQPFDQTVLEVKKAIWAVL
;
A
#
# COMPACT_ATOMS: atom_id res chain seq x y z
N MET A 1 21.88 -6.08 8.43
CA MET A 1 21.33 -5.70 9.77
C MET A 1 19.98 -5.05 9.54
N THR A 2 18.91 -5.53 10.19
CA THR A 2 17.54 -5.15 9.79
C THR A 2 17.26 -3.67 10.05
N LYS A 3 16.33 -3.09 9.27
CA LYS A 3 15.92 -1.69 9.44
C LYS A 3 15.43 -1.36 10.87
N ILE A 4 14.77 -2.34 11.51
CA ILE A 4 14.27 -2.22 12.89
C ILE A 4 15.40 -2.24 13.90
N GLN A 5 16.42 -3.08 13.72
CA GLN A 5 17.58 -3.10 14.62
C GLN A 5 18.31 -1.76 14.61
N LYS A 6 18.49 -1.16 13.42
CA LYS A 6 19.13 0.17 13.28
C LYS A 6 18.33 1.24 14.01
N LEU A 7 17.00 1.20 13.91
CA LEU A 7 16.15 2.08 14.70
C LEU A 7 16.39 1.91 16.20
N VAL A 8 16.37 0.68 16.71
CA VAL A 8 16.55 0.41 18.14
C VAL A 8 17.89 0.94 18.65
N GLU A 9 18.97 0.76 17.88
CA GLU A 9 20.29 1.33 18.20
C GLU A 9 20.23 2.85 18.28
N GLU A 10 19.72 3.53 17.25
CA GLU A 10 19.60 4.99 17.22
C GLU A 10 18.75 5.53 18.38
N LEU A 11 17.64 4.86 18.72
CA LEU A 11 16.80 5.25 19.86
C LEU A 11 17.56 5.14 21.18
N ASN A 12 18.40 4.12 21.33
CA ASN A 12 19.20 3.90 22.54
C ASN A 12 20.37 4.89 22.64
N GLU A 13 21.11 5.11 21.54
CA GLU A 13 22.24 6.05 21.49
C GLU A 13 21.79 7.49 21.77
N ASN A 14 20.61 7.86 21.29
CA ASN A 14 20.00 9.15 21.54
C ASN A 14 19.28 9.25 22.91
N ASN A 15 19.31 8.18 23.73
CA ASN A 15 18.70 8.09 25.05
C ASN A 15 17.18 8.38 25.08
N LEU A 16 16.43 8.00 24.05
CA LEU A 16 14.99 8.22 24.03
C LEU A 16 14.29 7.36 25.10
N LYS A 17 13.25 7.92 25.72
CA LYS A 17 12.37 7.17 26.63
C LYS A 17 11.27 6.49 25.82
N TYR A 18 11.48 5.21 25.51
CA TYR A 18 10.56 4.38 24.75
C TYR A 18 10.50 2.95 25.27
N CYS A 19 9.45 2.21 24.91
CA CYS A 19 9.39 0.76 25.08
C CYS A 19 8.50 0.09 24.02
N HIS A 20 8.74 -1.18 23.73
CA HIS A 20 7.81 -2.02 22.97
C HIS A 20 6.71 -2.50 23.90
N TRP A 21 5.53 -1.88 23.80
CA TRP A 21 4.57 -1.89 24.92
C TRP A 21 3.55 -3.03 24.88
N LYS A 22 3.57 -3.89 23.85
CA LYS A 22 2.52 -4.88 23.63
C LYS A 22 2.99 -6.12 22.87
N SER A 23 2.42 -7.27 23.23
CA SER A 23 2.62 -8.55 22.52
C SER A 23 4.08 -9.01 22.56
N ASN A 24 4.73 -8.79 23.71
CA ASN A 24 6.15 -9.05 23.92
C ASN A 24 6.50 -10.54 23.92
N TYR A 25 5.52 -11.42 24.09
CA TYR A 25 5.72 -12.86 23.97
C TYR A 25 6.13 -13.30 22.53
N LEU A 26 5.93 -12.45 21.50
CA LEU A 26 6.34 -12.68 20.11
C LEU A 26 7.57 -11.84 19.70
N ILE A 27 8.39 -11.40 20.66
CA ILE A 27 9.46 -10.43 20.36
C ILE A 27 10.49 -10.95 19.34
N ALA A 28 10.77 -12.25 19.32
CA ALA A 28 11.67 -12.86 18.34
C ALA A 28 11.17 -12.67 16.89
N GLU A 29 9.86 -12.77 16.66
CA GLU A 29 9.25 -12.53 15.33
C GLU A 29 9.32 -11.04 14.95
N THR A 30 9.15 -10.15 15.94
CA THR A 30 9.23 -8.69 15.75
C THR A 30 10.63 -8.24 15.38
N LEU A 31 11.65 -8.73 16.08
CA LEU A 31 13.06 -8.42 15.79
C LEU A 31 13.51 -8.97 14.42
N SER A 32 12.89 -10.06 13.95
CA SER A 32 13.14 -10.61 12.60
C SER A 32 12.52 -9.77 11.46
N GLY A 33 11.80 -8.69 11.76
CA GLY A 33 11.18 -7.81 10.76
C GLY A 33 9.95 -8.40 10.07
N ARG A 34 9.42 -9.52 10.58
CA ARG A 34 8.24 -10.19 10.01
C ARG A 34 6.92 -9.60 10.46
N THR A 35 6.91 -8.92 11.60
CA THR A 35 5.73 -8.31 12.21
C THR A 35 5.94 -6.83 12.49
N ASP A 36 4.83 -6.09 12.58
CA ASP A 36 4.81 -4.69 12.97
C ASP A 36 5.43 -4.52 14.38
N ILE A 37 6.08 -3.38 14.63
CA ILE A 37 6.60 -3.03 15.96
C ILE A 37 5.71 -1.97 16.62
N ASP A 38 5.17 -2.27 17.81
CA ASP A 38 4.30 -1.39 18.60
C ASP A 38 5.14 -0.64 19.66
N LEU A 39 5.62 0.57 19.34
CA LEU A 39 6.46 1.39 20.23
C LEU A 39 5.64 2.44 20.99
N LEU A 40 5.76 2.49 22.30
CA LEU A 40 5.31 3.61 23.13
C LEU A 40 6.48 4.57 23.33
N ILE A 41 6.28 5.85 23.02
CA ILE A 41 7.31 6.89 23.11
C ILE A 41 6.83 7.98 24.07
N ASP A 42 7.71 8.47 24.92
CA ASP A 42 7.45 9.65 25.73
C ASP A 42 7.15 10.86 24.83
N ARG A 43 6.09 11.59 25.15
CA ARG A 43 5.64 12.73 24.34
C ARG A 43 6.67 13.84 24.26
N ARG A 44 7.55 13.95 25.25
CA ARG A 44 8.65 14.93 25.27
C ARG A 44 9.69 14.62 24.19
N ASP A 45 9.87 13.35 23.85
CA ASP A 45 10.86 12.88 22.87
C ASP A 45 10.29 12.75 21.45
N ALA A 46 9.01 13.10 21.25
CA ALA A 46 8.30 12.87 19.99
C ALA A 46 8.97 13.53 18.77
N ASN A 47 9.57 14.71 18.95
CA ASN A 47 10.26 15.41 17.85
C ASN A 47 11.57 14.73 17.48
N GLN A 48 12.36 14.33 18.48
CA GLN A 48 13.61 13.60 18.28
C GLN A 48 13.34 12.23 17.63
N PHE A 49 12.30 11.53 18.09
CA PHE A 49 11.85 10.28 17.50
C PHE A 49 11.52 10.42 16.00
N ARG A 50 10.76 11.45 15.62
CA ARG A 50 10.46 11.73 14.20
C ARG A 50 11.71 12.08 13.39
N SER A 51 12.68 12.76 13.99
CA SER A 51 13.96 13.05 13.35
C SER A 51 14.73 11.78 13.02
N ILE A 52 14.87 10.87 13.99
CA ILE A 52 15.53 9.57 13.82
C ILE A 52 14.82 8.75 12.73
N LEU A 53 13.49 8.68 12.76
CA LEU A 53 12.71 8.01 11.72
C LEU A 53 13.00 8.57 10.32
N SER A 54 13.02 9.89 10.18
CA SER A 54 13.32 10.55 8.92
C SER A 54 14.73 10.23 8.43
N GLN A 55 15.74 10.25 9.31
CA GLN A 55 17.13 9.93 8.97
C GLN A 55 17.28 8.47 8.50
N LEU A 56 16.54 7.56 9.11
CA LEU A 56 16.50 6.15 8.71
C LEU A 56 15.62 5.90 7.47
N GLY A 57 14.97 6.92 6.90
CA GLY A 57 14.15 6.81 5.69
C GLY A 57 12.76 6.21 5.93
N PHE A 58 12.24 6.30 7.16
CA PHE A 58 10.85 5.97 7.45
C PHE A 58 9.91 7.05 6.93
N LYS A 59 8.82 6.61 6.29
CA LYS A 59 7.82 7.45 5.64
C LYS A 59 6.50 7.39 6.41
N PRO A 60 5.94 8.54 6.80
CA PRO A 60 4.70 8.58 7.55
C PRO A 60 3.51 8.19 6.68
N ALA A 61 2.60 7.39 7.23
CA ALA A 61 1.38 6.93 6.59
C ALA A 61 0.15 7.18 7.47
N THR A 62 -1.02 7.20 6.84
CA THR A 62 -2.32 7.34 7.51
C THR A 62 -3.30 6.31 6.98
N THR A 63 -4.25 5.93 7.82
CA THR A 63 -5.32 5.01 7.44
C THR A 63 -6.34 5.74 6.56
N THR A 64 -6.69 5.18 5.40
CA THR A 64 -7.75 5.74 4.52
C THR A 64 -9.15 5.61 5.10
N ASN A 65 -9.37 4.59 5.94
CA ASN A 65 -10.68 4.17 6.38
C ASN A 65 -10.74 4.04 7.91
N GLY A 66 -11.40 4.99 8.56
CA GLY A 66 -11.57 5.06 10.01
C GLY A 66 -10.98 6.34 10.59
N ASP A 67 -11.35 6.65 11.83
CA ASP A 67 -10.86 7.85 12.49
C ASP A 67 -9.41 7.62 12.93
N PRO A 68 -8.43 8.37 12.37
CA PRO A 68 -7.05 8.27 12.83
C PRO A 68 -6.99 8.69 14.29
N PHE A 69 -6.35 7.90 15.14
CA PHE A 69 -6.09 8.31 16.52
C PHE A 69 -4.95 9.33 16.48
N PRO A 70 -5.14 10.58 16.94
CA PRO A 70 -4.10 11.60 16.86
C PRO A 70 -2.81 11.26 17.61
N SER A 71 -2.89 10.33 18.57
CA SER A 71 -1.75 9.86 19.37
C SER A 71 -1.07 8.61 18.82
N ILE A 72 -1.45 8.15 17.62
CA ILE A 72 -0.85 6.99 16.96
C ILE A 72 -0.37 7.42 15.58
N GLU A 73 0.91 7.16 15.30
CA GLU A 73 1.51 7.39 13.99
C GLU A 73 1.94 6.06 13.36
N HIS A 74 1.77 5.95 12.05
CA HIS A 74 2.22 4.81 11.26
C HIS A 74 3.41 5.24 10.42
N HIS A 75 4.51 4.50 10.48
CA HIS A 75 5.72 4.79 9.71
C HIS A 75 6.24 3.53 9.04
N PHE A 76 6.64 3.64 7.78
CA PHE A 76 7.10 2.52 6.96
C PHE A 76 8.50 2.76 6.45
N ALA A 77 9.33 1.74 6.35
CA ALA A 77 10.59 1.80 5.61
C ALA A 77 10.84 0.50 4.86
N LEU A 78 11.48 0.59 3.70
CA LEU A 78 12.00 -0.59 3.02
C LEU A 78 13.30 -1.02 3.69
N ASP A 79 13.38 -2.30 4.05
CA ASP A 79 14.64 -2.96 4.34
C ASP A 79 15.30 -3.33 3.00
N GLU A 80 16.43 -2.69 2.68
CA GLU A 80 17.06 -2.76 1.37
C GLU A 80 17.72 -4.11 1.06
N GLU A 81 17.99 -4.93 2.09
CA GLU A 81 18.57 -6.27 1.94
C GLU A 81 17.47 -7.29 1.64
N SER A 82 16.39 -7.27 2.43
CA SER A 82 15.31 -8.26 2.36
C SER A 82 14.17 -7.88 1.41
N GLY A 83 14.01 -6.60 1.08
CA GLY A 83 12.87 -6.11 0.30
C GLY A 83 11.54 -6.18 1.04
N ILE A 84 11.58 -6.28 2.37
CA ILE A 84 10.42 -6.29 3.27
C ILE A 84 10.16 -4.85 3.76
N LEU A 85 8.90 -4.48 3.89
CA LEU A 85 8.52 -3.20 4.49
C LEU A 85 8.44 -3.36 6.01
N ALA A 86 9.36 -2.71 6.73
CA ALA A 86 9.27 -2.55 8.18
C ALA A 86 8.17 -1.52 8.50
N HIS A 87 7.34 -1.84 9.50
CA HIS A 87 6.22 -1.01 9.91
C HIS A 87 6.27 -0.73 11.40
N ILE A 88 6.23 0.56 11.74
CA ILE A 88 6.21 1.05 13.11
C ILE A 88 4.84 1.64 13.41
N HIS A 89 4.23 1.13 14.47
CA HIS A 89 3.14 1.78 15.17
C HIS A 89 3.72 2.57 16.35
N ALA A 90 3.80 3.89 16.20
CA ALA A 90 4.28 4.78 17.24
C ALA A 90 3.10 5.30 18.07
N TYR A 91 3.10 4.99 19.35
CA TYR A 91 2.08 5.42 20.31
C TYR A 91 2.66 6.52 21.20
N PHE A 92 1.93 7.62 21.31
CA PHE A 92 2.23 8.73 22.24
C PHE A 92 1.27 8.78 23.42
N ARG A 93 0.18 8.02 23.35
CA ARG A 93 -0.77 7.77 24.44
C ARG A 93 -1.30 6.36 24.33
N VAL A 94 -1.54 5.73 25.47
CA VAL A 94 -2.12 4.38 25.53
C VAL A 94 -3.64 4.51 25.46
N ILE A 95 -4.15 4.54 24.22
CA ILE A 95 -5.58 4.45 23.93
C ILE A 95 -5.92 3.00 23.61
N THR A 96 -6.68 2.37 24.49
CA THR A 96 -6.92 0.94 24.49
C THR A 96 -8.38 0.60 24.86
N GLY A 97 -8.67 -0.69 25.03
CA GLY A 97 -9.99 -1.21 25.36
C GLY A 97 -10.42 -2.33 24.43
N ASP A 98 -11.70 -2.34 24.08
CA ASP A 98 -12.26 -3.20 23.05
C ASP A 98 -11.63 -2.91 21.67
N SER A 99 -11.47 -3.96 20.87
CA SER A 99 -10.75 -3.94 19.60
C SER A 99 -11.38 -3.01 18.55
N LEU A 100 -12.69 -2.78 18.66
CA LEU A 100 -13.46 -1.96 17.71
C LEU A 100 -13.43 -0.46 18.04
N THR A 101 -13.64 -0.06 19.30
CA THR A 101 -13.75 1.37 19.62
C THR A 101 -12.51 1.97 20.28
N LYS A 102 -11.67 1.18 20.97
CA LYS A 102 -10.54 1.66 21.78
C LYS A 102 -10.95 2.87 22.64
N ASN A 103 -11.97 2.69 23.47
CA ASN A 103 -12.62 3.80 24.17
C ASN A 103 -11.91 4.29 25.45
N TYR A 104 -10.85 3.66 25.91
CA TYR A 104 -10.23 3.98 27.20
C TYR A 104 -8.87 4.65 27.02
N ARG A 105 -8.62 5.73 27.77
CA ARG A 105 -7.27 6.26 27.99
C ARG A 105 -6.87 6.03 29.44
N PHE A 106 -5.96 5.10 29.66
CA PHE A 106 -5.38 4.86 30.98
C PHE A 106 -4.13 5.72 31.17
N PRO A 107 -3.91 6.31 32.36
CA PRO A 107 -2.73 7.12 32.69
C PRO A 107 -1.54 6.23 33.06
N ILE A 108 -1.20 5.27 32.21
CA ILE A 108 -0.21 4.22 32.46
C ILE A 108 1.03 4.35 31.58
N GLU A 109 1.15 5.42 30.80
CA GLU A 109 2.30 5.63 29.93
C GLU A 109 3.61 5.65 30.72
N ASN A 110 3.66 6.40 31.84
CA ASN A 110 4.85 6.47 32.70
C ASN A 110 5.16 5.11 33.33
N MET A 111 4.14 4.38 33.79
CA MET A 111 4.29 3.02 34.32
C MET A 111 5.03 2.11 33.34
N LEU A 112 4.65 2.17 32.05
CA LEU A 112 5.23 1.33 31.00
C LEU A 112 6.61 1.80 30.55
N LEU A 113 6.88 3.11 30.61
CA LEU A 113 8.13 3.71 30.15
C LEU A 113 9.23 3.71 31.22
N GLU A 114 8.87 3.70 32.50
CA GLU A 114 9.81 3.72 33.63
C GLU A 114 10.17 2.31 34.09
N ASN A 115 9.19 1.41 34.14
CA ASN A 115 9.39 0.04 34.57
C ASN A 115 9.69 -0.84 33.35
N THR A 116 10.94 -0.77 32.87
CA THR A 116 11.38 -1.50 31.68
C THR A 116 12.52 -2.46 31.96
N ARG A 117 12.63 -3.48 31.12
CA ARG A 117 13.73 -4.43 31.01
C ARG A 117 14.26 -4.43 29.58
N VAL A 118 15.52 -4.80 29.41
CA VAL A 118 16.18 -4.83 28.10
C VAL A 118 16.29 -6.28 27.62
N ILE A 119 15.84 -6.54 26.40
CA ILE A 119 16.03 -7.83 25.71
C ILE A 119 16.53 -7.52 24.29
N ASN A 120 17.72 -8.03 23.93
CA ASN A 120 18.35 -7.78 22.62
C ASN A 120 18.38 -6.29 22.25
N SER A 121 18.84 -5.44 23.17
CA SER A 121 18.88 -3.96 23.06
C SER A 121 17.52 -3.25 22.98
N LEU A 122 16.40 -3.97 22.81
CA LEU A 122 15.07 -3.38 22.84
C LEU A 122 14.59 -3.24 24.29
N ARG A 123 13.96 -2.11 24.60
CA ARG A 123 13.28 -1.88 25.90
C ARG A 123 11.86 -2.43 25.86
N LEU A 124 11.49 -3.22 26.85
CA LEU A 124 10.14 -3.77 27.03
C LEU A 124 9.67 -3.45 28.45
N PRO A 125 8.37 -3.24 28.70
CA PRO A 125 7.85 -3.19 30.05
C PRO A 125 8.20 -4.47 30.84
N VAL A 126 8.32 -4.32 32.16
CA VAL A 126 8.35 -5.46 33.09
C VAL A 126 7.05 -6.28 32.99
N LYS A 127 7.12 -7.58 33.29
CA LYS A 127 5.98 -8.50 33.16
C LYS A 127 4.76 -8.03 33.98
N SER A 128 4.99 -7.46 35.17
CA SER A 128 3.96 -6.89 36.04
C SER A 128 3.17 -5.74 35.37
N ALA A 129 3.87 -4.77 34.78
CA ALA A 129 3.26 -3.66 34.06
C ALA A 129 2.47 -4.14 32.81
N GLU A 130 3.03 -5.10 32.06
CA GLU A 130 2.36 -5.71 30.90
C GLU A 130 1.10 -6.50 31.32
N LEU A 131 1.13 -7.20 32.45
CA LEU A 131 -0.01 -7.94 33.00
C LEU A 131 -1.22 -7.05 33.30
N ILE A 132 -1.00 -5.83 33.79
CA ILE A 132 -2.06 -4.84 33.98
C ILE A 132 -2.73 -4.54 32.64
N VAL A 133 -1.95 -4.10 31.65
CA VAL A 133 -2.45 -3.73 30.32
C VAL A 133 -3.19 -4.90 29.66
N PHE A 134 -2.60 -6.10 29.71
CA PHE A 134 -3.17 -7.31 29.15
C PHE A 134 -4.51 -7.65 29.79
N THR A 135 -4.58 -7.69 31.13
CA THR A 135 -5.78 -8.05 31.88
C THR A 135 -6.92 -7.08 31.61
N LEU A 136 -6.66 -5.76 31.69
CA LEU A 136 -7.67 -4.75 31.39
C LEU A 136 -8.24 -4.91 29.97
N ARG A 137 -7.37 -5.12 28.98
CA ARG A 137 -7.78 -5.30 27.59
C ARG A 137 -8.60 -6.56 27.37
N MET A 138 -8.16 -7.69 27.95
CA MET A 138 -8.88 -8.95 27.79
C MET A 138 -10.26 -8.89 28.45
N MET A 139 -10.35 -8.36 29.67
CA MET A 139 -11.63 -8.26 30.37
C MET A 139 -12.61 -7.30 29.69
N LEU A 140 -12.13 -6.17 29.15
CA LEU A 140 -13.00 -5.25 28.41
C LEU A 140 -13.60 -5.88 27.14
N LYS A 141 -12.89 -6.79 26.47
CA LYS A 141 -13.43 -7.55 25.33
C LYS A 141 -14.57 -8.50 25.72
N HIS A 142 -14.65 -8.93 26.98
CA HIS A 142 -15.75 -9.79 27.45
C HIS A 142 -17.08 -9.03 27.65
N THR A 143 -17.09 -7.71 27.48
CA THR A 143 -18.31 -6.88 27.65
C THR A 143 -19.14 -6.71 26.37
N SER A 144 -18.71 -7.30 25.25
CA SER A 144 -19.37 -7.20 23.95
C SER A 144 -19.42 -8.55 23.25
N LEU A 145 -20.61 -8.95 22.77
CA LEU A 145 -20.80 -10.20 22.05
C LEU A 145 -19.94 -10.31 20.79
N VAL A 146 -19.77 -9.19 20.07
CA VAL A 146 -18.94 -9.14 18.86
C VAL A 146 -17.47 -9.39 19.22
N GLU A 147 -16.98 -8.78 20.29
CA GLU A 147 -15.61 -8.97 20.77
C GLU A 147 -15.39 -10.37 21.33
N LEU A 148 -16.37 -10.97 22.01
CA LEU A 148 -16.33 -12.36 22.46
C LEU A 148 -16.19 -13.34 21.28
N LEU A 149 -16.94 -13.12 20.20
CA LEU A 149 -16.85 -13.94 18.99
C LEU A 149 -15.49 -13.78 18.29
N LEU A 150 -14.91 -12.58 18.31
CA LEU A 150 -13.55 -12.36 17.80
C LEU A 150 -12.50 -13.00 18.72
N LEU A 151 -12.67 -12.89 20.03
CA LEU A 151 -11.75 -13.41 21.05
C LEU A 151 -11.67 -14.94 21.03
N SER A 152 -12.80 -15.64 20.79
CA SER A 152 -12.83 -17.10 20.75
C SER A 152 -11.87 -17.69 19.71
N ARG A 153 -11.64 -16.99 18.61
CA ARG A 153 -10.70 -17.39 17.55
C ARG A 153 -9.23 -17.35 17.97
N TYR A 154 -8.90 -16.51 18.94
CA TYR A 154 -7.51 -16.27 19.38
C TYR A 154 -7.27 -16.69 20.84
N TRP A 155 -8.21 -17.41 21.46
CA TRP A 155 -8.14 -17.79 22.87
C TRP A 155 -6.86 -18.55 23.24
N LYS A 156 -6.36 -19.41 22.34
CA LYS A 156 -5.09 -20.15 22.55
C LYS A 156 -3.89 -19.21 22.70
N LEU A 157 -3.86 -18.09 21.97
CA LEU A 157 -2.79 -17.09 22.09
C LEU A 157 -2.90 -16.33 23.41
N VAL A 158 -4.12 -15.97 23.82
CA VAL A 158 -4.40 -15.32 25.11
C VAL A 158 -3.91 -16.19 26.27
N GLN A 159 -4.12 -17.51 26.20
CA GLN A 159 -3.64 -18.46 27.21
C GLN A 159 -2.11 -18.55 27.25
N ARG A 160 -1.45 -18.54 26.09
CA ARG A 160 0.02 -18.52 26.04
C ARG A 160 0.59 -17.23 26.63
N GLU A 161 0.01 -16.09 26.27
CA GLU A 161 0.44 -14.77 26.74
C GLU A 161 0.31 -14.64 28.26
N ILE A 162 -0.83 -15.04 28.85
CA ILE A 162 -0.98 -14.97 30.32
C ILE A 162 -0.03 -15.94 31.05
N ASN A 163 0.19 -17.15 30.53
CA ASN A 163 1.11 -18.09 31.16
C ASN A 163 2.53 -17.53 31.17
N TRP A 164 2.96 -16.95 30.05
CA TRP A 164 4.27 -16.30 29.93
C TRP A 164 4.43 -15.09 30.87
N LEU A 165 3.40 -14.25 30.99
CA LEU A 165 3.39 -13.11 31.91
C LEU A 165 3.47 -13.56 33.38
N MET A 166 3.01 -14.77 33.71
CA MET A 166 2.93 -15.29 35.07
C MET A 166 4.10 -16.20 35.49
N GLU A 167 5.11 -16.45 34.64
CA GLU A 167 6.22 -17.39 34.90
C GLU A 167 7.03 -17.07 36.17
N GLU A 168 7.13 -15.81 36.56
CA GLU A 168 7.92 -15.33 37.73
C GLU A 168 7.01 -14.81 38.85
N ASP A 169 5.73 -15.18 38.82
CA ASP A 169 4.67 -14.75 39.73
C ASP A 169 4.73 -13.25 40.12
N PRO A 170 4.58 -12.32 39.16
CA PRO A 170 4.81 -10.90 39.37
C PRO A 170 3.67 -10.21 40.14
N ILE A 171 2.85 -10.95 40.91
CA ILE A 171 1.59 -10.46 41.48
C ILE A 171 1.82 -9.28 42.42
N ASP A 172 2.77 -9.38 43.35
CA ASP A 172 3.00 -8.35 44.35
C ASP A 172 3.43 -7.03 43.70
N GLU A 173 4.43 -7.09 42.79
CA GLU A 173 4.85 -5.93 42.00
C GLU A 173 3.70 -5.37 41.14
N THR A 174 2.86 -6.24 40.57
CA THR A 174 1.68 -5.83 39.80
C THR A 174 0.69 -5.05 40.65
N ILE A 175 0.46 -5.48 41.88
CA ILE A 175 -0.45 -4.80 42.81
C ILE A 175 0.08 -3.42 43.18
N ASP A 176 1.39 -3.31 43.44
CA ASP A 176 2.03 -2.03 43.78
C ASP A 176 1.94 -1.03 42.63
N LEU A 177 2.25 -1.47 41.41
CA LEU A 177 2.06 -0.67 40.20
C LEU A 177 0.58 -0.28 40.00
N LEU A 178 -0.34 -1.22 40.22
CA LEU A 178 -1.78 -0.95 40.08
C LEU A 178 -2.25 0.12 41.07
N ARG A 179 -1.82 0.04 42.34
CA ARG A 179 -2.16 1.04 43.37
C ARG A 179 -1.59 2.41 43.04
N CYS A 180 -0.38 2.46 42.51
CA CYS A 180 0.28 3.71 42.14
C CYS A 180 -0.40 4.40 40.94
N TYR A 181 -0.67 3.66 39.87
CA TYR A 181 -1.11 4.23 38.59
C TYR A 181 -2.62 4.16 38.32
N LEU A 182 -3.34 3.24 38.97
CA LEU A 182 -4.78 3.05 38.84
C LEU A 182 -5.44 2.86 40.22
N PRO A 183 -5.30 3.83 41.15
CA PRO A 183 -5.77 3.70 42.54
C PRO A 183 -7.28 3.51 42.66
N SER A 184 -8.06 3.91 41.65
CA SER A 184 -9.50 3.73 41.60
C SER A 184 -9.95 2.28 41.36
N LEU A 185 -9.02 1.40 40.94
CA LEU A 185 -9.33 0.01 40.61
C LEU A 185 -9.16 -0.88 41.84
N ASP A 186 -10.20 -1.64 42.17
CA ASP A 186 -10.13 -2.60 43.27
C ASP A 186 -9.13 -3.72 42.93
N THR A 187 -8.13 -3.90 43.80
CA THR A 187 -7.08 -4.91 43.66
C THR A 187 -7.67 -6.32 43.68
N ASN A 188 -8.66 -6.58 44.53
CA ASN A 188 -9.29 -7.91 44.62
C ASN A 188 -10.05 -8.25 43.34
N LEU A 189 -10.79 -7.29 42.78
CA LEU A 189 -11.43 -7.44 41.48
C LEU A 189 -10.41 -7.71 40.38
N PHE A 190 -9.28 -7.00 40.37
CA PHE A 190 -8.22 -7.21 39.38
C PHE A 190 -7.63 -8.63 39.47
N LEU A 191 -7.29 -9.11 40.67
CA LEU A 191 -6.77 -10.48 40.87
C LEU A 191 -7.79 -11.55 40.44
N ASN A 192 -9.08 -11.34 40.75
CA ASN A 192 -10.15 -12.21 40.25
C ASN A 192 -10.22 -12.25 38.72
N CYS A 193 -9.93 -11.13 38.05
CA CYS A 193 -9.85 -11.08 36.59
C CYS A 193 -8.64 -11.85 36.06
N VAL A 194 -7.45 -11.68 36.65
CA VAL A 194 -6.24 -12.43 36.29
C VAL A 194 -6.49 -13.93 36.42
N ALA A 195 -7.01 -14.36 37.58
CA ALA A 195 -7.35 -15.76 37.83
C ALA A 195 -8.34 -16.31 36.80
N ALA A 196 -9.42 -15.56 36.50
CA ALA A 196 -10.43 -15.98 35.54
C ALA A 196 -9.92 -16.13 34.09
N ILE A 197 -8.82 -15.46 33.74
CA ILE A 197 -8.14 -15.63 32.45
C ILE A 197 -7.13 -16.79 32.52
N LYS A 198 -6.32 -16.89 33.59
CA LYS A 198 -5.24 -17.88 33.73
C LYS A 198 -5.78 -19.31 33.84
N THR A 199 -6.76 -19.53 34.70
CA THR A 199 -7.54 -20.76 34.79
C THR A 199 -8.93 -20.45 34.23
N PRO A 200 -9.19 -20.74 32.94
CA PRO A 200 -10.35 -20.22 32.23
C PRO A 200 -11.67 -20.51 32.96
N ALA A 201 -12.21 -19.48 33.60
CA ALA A 201 -13.49 -19.60 34.27
C ALA A 201 -14.62 -19.79 33.23
N PRO A 202 -15.80 -20.28 33.64
CA PRO A 202 -16.98 -20.27 32.79
C PRO A 202 -17.23 -18.88 32.17
N LEU A 203 -17.72 -18.85 30.93
CA LEU A 203 -17.88 -17.61 30.17
C LEU A 203 -18.70 -16.56 30.93
N TYR A 204 -19.80 -16.97 31.57
CA TYR A 204 -20.66 -16.07 32.34
C TYR A 204 -19.89 -15.32 33.44
N ARG A 205 -18.97 -16.01 34.14
CA ARG A 205 -18.16 -15.41 35.21
C ARG A 205 -17.20 -14.37 34.65
N ARG A 206 -16.56 -14.66 33.52
CA ARG A 206 -15.67 -13.70 32.83
C ARG A 206 -16.44 -12.48 32.34
N VAL A 207 -17.66 -12.66 31.84
CA VAL A 207 -18.54 -11.56 31.41
C VAL A 207 -18.92 -10.68 32.61
N ILE A 208 -19.36 -11.27 33.73
CA ILE A 208 -19.70 -10.54 34.96
C ILE A 208 -18.48 -9.74 35.47
N LEU A 209 -17.32 -10.37 35.58
CA LEU A 209 -16.09 -9.71 35.99
C LEU A 209 -15.71 -8.58 35.03
N GLY A 210 -15.85 -8.79 33.72
CA GLY A 210 -15.61 -7.77 32.71
C GLY A 210 -16.52 -6.55 32.86
N HIS A 211 -17.81 -6.75 33.17
CA HIS A 211 -18.75 -5.65 33.43
C HIS A 211 -18.45 -4.92 34.74
N ARG A 212 -18.08 -5.63 35.81
CA ARG A 212 -17.65 -5.00 37.08
C ARG A 212 -16.40 -4.15 36.88
N LEU A 213 -15.40 -4.70 36.19
CA LEU A 213 -14.18 -3.98 35.85
C LEU A 213 -14.50 -2.73 35.00
N ARG A 214 -15.34 -2.90 33.97
CA ARG A 214 -15.77 -1.79 33.10
C ARG A 214 -16.43 -0.66 33.88
N ALA A 215 -17.22 -0.97 34.91
CA ALA A 215 -17.87 0.05 35.74
C ALA A 215 -16.85 0.91 36.50
N GLN A 216 -15.81 0.31 37.09
CA GLN A 216 -14.73 1.04 37.77
C GLN A 216 -13.85 1.86 36.79
N LEU A 217 -13.72 1.40 35.55
CA LEU A 217 -12.92 2.09 34.52
C LEU A 217 -13.69 3.21 33.80
N GLY A 218 -14.94 3.51 34.18
CA GLY A 218 -15.76 4.52 33.53
C GLY A 218 -15.13 5.92 33.48
N LEU A 219 -14.34 6.27 34.50
CA LEU A 219 -13.59 7.54 34.59
C LEU A 219 -12.56 7.71 33.45
N TYR A 220 -12.07 6.61 32.88
CA TYR A 220 -11.06 6.62 31.82
C TYR A 220 -11.67 6.52 30.41
N ALA A 221 -13.00 6.45 30.30
CA ALA A 221 -13.71 6.31 29.03
C ALA A 221 -13.79 7.66 28.28
N ARG A 222 -13.46 7.65 26.98
CA ARG A 222 -13.51 8.83 26.09
C ARG A 222 -14.93 9.15 25.61
N HIS A 223 -15.76 8.13 25.47
CA HIS A 223 -17.13 8.21 25.02
C HIS A 223 -18.07 7.49 25.99
N SER A 224 -19.32 7.96 26.04
CA SER A 224 -20.38 7.31 26.80
C SER A 224 -20.61 5.87 26.31
N ILE A 225 -21.15 5.03 27.19
CA ILE A 225 -21.37 3.60 26.93
C ILE A 225 -22.22 3.39 25.67
N LEU A 226 -23.29 4.17 25.51
CA LEU A 226 -24.19 4.08 24.35
C LEU A 226 -23.47 4.46 23.06
N ARG A 227 -22.70 5.56 23.07
CA ARG A 227 -21.94 6.01 21.90
C ARG A 227 -20.88 4.99 21.51
N ALA A 228 -20.14 4.45 22.47
CA ALA A 228 -19.16 3.38 22.23
C ALA A 228 -19.82 2.11 21.66
N ARG A 229 -21.01 1.72 22.13
CA ARG A 229 -21.73 0.56 21.59
C ARG A 229 -22.19 0.79 20.15
N LEU A 230 -22.80 1.94 19.87
CA LEU A 230 -23.25 2.31 18.51
C LEU A 230 -22.08 2.38 17.53
N GLU A 231 -20.98 2.98 17.96
CA GLU A 231 -19.76 3.08 17.15
C GLU A 231 -19.13 1.70 16.92
N GLY A 232 -19.14 0.83 17.93
CA GLY A 232 -18.70 -0.57 17.80
C GLY A 232 -19.53 -1.34 16.77
N ILE A 233 -20.86 -1.22 16.81
CA ILE A 233 -21.77 -1.84 15.84
C ILE A 233 -21.52 -1.26 14.44
N ARG A 234 -21.44 0.06 14.29
CA ARG A 234 -21.14 0.71 13.00
C ARG A 234 -19.80 0.25 12.42
N LYS A 235 -18.75 0.17 13.24
CA LYS A 235 -17.42 -0.30 12.84
C LYS A 235 -17.44 -1.80 12.47
N PHE A 236 -18.22 -2.62 13.18
CA PHE A 236 -18.41 -4.03 12.87
C PHE A 236 -19.14 -4.23 11.53
N ILE A 237 -20.26 -3.53 11.32
CA ILE A 237 -21.01 -3.54 10.05
C ILE A 237 -20.09 -3.09 8.90
N GLY A 238 -19.36 -1.99 9.09
CA GLY A 238 -18.37 -1.54 8.11
C GLY A 238 -17.26 -2.56 7.88
N MET A 239 -16.79 -3.28 8.90
CA MET A 239 -15.82 -4.38 8.74
C MET A 239 -16.39 -5.53 7.90
N PHE A 240 -17.65 -5.89 8.13
CA PHE A 240 -18.34 -6.94 7.37
C PHE A 240 -18.49 -6.57 5.89
N PHE A 241 -19.00 -5.37 5.59
CA PHE A 241 -19.11 -4.88 4.21
C PHE A 241 -17.74 -4.76 3.53
N ARG A 242 -16.70 -4.31 4.24
CA ARG A 242 -15.33 -4.24 3.68
C ARG A 242 -14.76 -5.60 3.32
N ARG A 243 -14.99 -6.61 4.18
CA ARG A 243 -14.59 -8.00 3.89
C ARG A 243 -15.30 -8.53 2.65
N SER A 244 -16.59 -8.23 2.50
CA SER A 244 -17.38 -8.62 1.33
C SER A 244 -16.93 -7.90 0.05
N ALA A 245 -16.57 -6.62 0.15
CA ALA A 245 -16.06 -5.83 -0.98
C ALA A 245 -14.57 -6.08 -1.30
N GLN A 246 -13.92 -7.05 -0.64
CA GLN A 246 -12.48 -7.34 -0.74
C GLN A 246 -11.58 -6.09 -0.53
N SER A 247 -12.13 -5.06 0.14
CA SER A 247 -11.49 -3.78 0.36
C SER A 247 -10.48 -3.93 1.50
N ARG A 248 -9.21 -4.08 1.14
CA ARG A 248 -8.11 -4.19 2.10
C ARG A 248 -7.96 -2.90 2.90
N LYS A 249 -7.50 -3.03 4.16
CA LYS A 249 -7.12 -1.89 4.99
C LYS A 249 -5.91 -1.23 4.35
N ASN A 250 -6.18 -0.20 3.57
CA ASN A 250 -5.16 0.44 2.77
C ASN A 250 -4.74 1.73 3.47
N MET A 251 -3.46 1.85 3.80
CA MET A 251 -2.88 3.12 4.20
C MET A 251 -2.50 3.95 2.97
N VAL A 252 -2.39 5.25 3.18
CA VAL A 252 -1.83 6.19 2.21
C VAL A 252 -0.65 6.90 2.85
N LEU A 253 0.36 7.22 2.06
CA LEU A 253 1.49 7.99 2.53
C LEU A 253 1.07 9.45 2.74
N ARG A 254 1.59 10.10 3.78
CA ARG A 254 1.23 11.49 4.10
C ARG A 254 1.79 12.50 3.09
N ASN A 255 2.87 12.14 2.41
CA ASN A 255 3.50 12.97 1.38
C ASN A 255 2.81 12.89 0.02
N GLY A 256 1.74 12.10 -0.11
CA GLY A 256 1.06 11.81 -1.37
C GLY A 256 1.39 10.42 -1.89
N GLY A 257 0.66 10.00 -2.91
CA GLY A 257 0.95 8.78 -3.66
C GLY A 257 1.82 9.11 -4.87
N ALA A 258 2.14 8.08 -5.66
CA ALA A 258 2.94 8.24 -6.87
C ALA A 258 2.32 7.49 -8.04
N MET A 259 2.56 7.99 -9.24
CA MET A 259 2.26 7.35 -10.51
C MET A 259 3.52 6.71 -11.09
N ILE A 260 3.56 5.38 -11.05
CA ILE A 260 4.72 4.58 -11.47
C ILE A 260 4.37 3.89 -12.78
N ALA A 261 5.08 4.25 -13.85
CA ALA A 261 4.90 3.72 -15.19
C ALA A 261 5.86 2.57 -15.47
N PHE A 262 5.34 1.45 -15.94
CA PHE A 262 6.15 0.33 -16.42
C PHE A 262 6.15 0.29 -17.95
N VAL A 263 7.34 0.45 -18.50
CA VAL A 263 7.59 0.54 -19.95
C VAL A 263 8.63 -0.51 -20.33
N GLY A 264 8.51 -1.09 -21.51
CA GLY A 264 9.42 -2.09 -22.03
C GLY A 264 8.83 -2.83 -23.21
N SER A 265 9.67 -3.51 -23.97
CA SER A 265 9.25 -4.36 -25.08
C SER A 265 8.30 -5.47 -24.62
N GLU A 266 7.53 -6.03 -25.54
CA GLU A 266 6.67 -7.18 -25.22
C GLU A 266 7.51 -8.38 -24.77
N ALA A 267 6.99 -9.20 -23.87
CA ALA A 267 7.68 -10.36 -23.29
C ALA A 267 8.88 -10.09 -22.35
N THR A 268 9.05 -8.86 -21.85
CA THR A 268 10.03 -8.50 -20.80
C THR A 268 9.63 -8.86 -19.37
N GLY A 269 8.49 -9.53 -19.16
CA GLY A 269 8.01 -9.87 -17.81
C GLY A 269 7.29 -8.73 -17.06
N LYS A 270 7.00 -7.62 -17.74
CA LYS A 270 6.30 -6.45 -17.16
C LYS A 270 5.05 -6.78 -16.34
N SER A 271 4.11 -7.52 -16.92
CA SER A 271 2.85 -7.82 -16.23
C SER A 271 3.06 -8.62 -14.95
N THR A 272 4.07 -9.50 -14.94
CA THR A 272 4.49 -10.27 -13.76
C THR A 272 5.06 -9.34 -12.68
N LEU A 273 5.96 -8.43 -13.05
CA LEU A 273 6.53 -7.45 -12.11
C LEU A 273 5.47 -6.50 -11.53
N ILE A 274 4.52 -6.04 -12.35
CA ILE A 274 3.44 -5.16 -11.88
C ILE A 274 2.57 -5.89 -10.85
N GLU A 275 2.23 -7.16 -11.08
CA GLU A 275 1.42 -7.93 -10.13
C GLU A 275 2.17 -8.22 -8.82
N GLU A 276 3.48 -8.49 -8.91
CA GLU A 276 4.33 -8.65 -7.73
C GLU A 276 4.40 -7.34 -6.92
N MET A 277 4.61 -6.20 -7.59
CA MET A 277 4.63 -4.89 -6.94
C MET A 277 3.27 -4.53 -6.34
N ARG A 278 2.18 -4.85 -7.03
CA ARG A 278 0.82 -4.69 -6.53
C ARG A 278 0.58 -5.53 -5.28
N THR A 279 1.03 -6.78 -5.28
CA THR A 279 0.88 -7.70 -4.15
C THR A 279 1.71 -7.24 -2.96
N TRP A 280 2.95 -6.83 -3.19
CA TRP A 280 3.85 -6.31 -2.16
C TRP A 280 3.30 -5.03 -1.52
N LEU A 281 3.05 -3.98 -2.31
CA LEU A 281 2.53 -2.70 -1.80
C LEU A 281 1.11 -2.85 -1.24
N GLY A 282 0.26 -3.65 -1.90
CA GLY A 282 -1.14 -3.87 -1.53
C GLY A 282 -1.34 -4.73 -0.27
N LYS A 283 -0.26 -5.15 0.40
CA LYS A 283 -0.33 -5.66 1.78
C LYS A 283 -0.60 -4.53 2.79
N GLN A 284 -0.06 -3.34 2.53
CA GLN A 284 -0.08 -2.20 3.47
C GLN A 284 -0.77 -0.95 2.91
N PHE A 285 -0.60 -0.67 1.62
CA PHE A 285 -0.99 0.60 1.00
C PHE A 285 -2.19 0.48 0.04
N ALA A 286 -2.81 1.63 -0.23
CA ALA A 286 -3.78 1.79 -1.31
C ALA A 286 -3.06 1.74 -2.65
N VAL A 287 -3.25 0.66 -3.39
CA VAL A 287 -2.64 0.48 -4.72
C VAL A 287 -3.71 0.34 -5.78
N ARG A 288 -3.54 1.05 -6.89
CA ARG A 288 -4.36 0.90 -8.09
C ARG A 288 -3.50 0.53 -9.29
N GLN A 289 -3.82 -0.57 -9.94
CA GLN A 289 -3.23 -0.93 -11.22
C GLN A 289 -4.13 -0.43 -12.35
N ILE A 290 -3.52 0.18 -13.37
CA ILE A 290 -4.21 0.59 -14.60
C ILE A 290 -3.43 0.12 -15.82
N HIS A 291 -4.14 -0.16 -16.93
CA HIS A 291 -3.54 -0.56 -18.19
C HIS A 291 -3.83 0.48 -19.26
N VAL A 292 -2.83 1.30 -19.61
CA VAL A 292 -3.00 2.47 -20.49
C VAL A 292 -3.06 2.06 -21.97
N GLY A 293 -2.51 0.90 -22.31
CA GLY A 293 -2.60 0.33 -23.67
C GLY A 293 -4.03 0.01 -24.11
N LYS A 294 -4.93 -0.26 -23.16
CA LYS A 294 -6.34 -0.63 -23.35
C LYS A 294 -7.18 0.10 -22.30
N PRO A 295 -7.34 1.43 -22.43
CA PRO A 295 -8.11 2.20 -21.47
C PRO A 295 -9.60 1.77 -21.54
N PRO A 296 -10.33 1.84 -20.41
CA PRO A 296 -11.77 1.62 -20.44
C PRO A 296 -12.44 2.75 -21.22
N SER A 297 -13.46 2.41 -22.02
CA SER A 297 -14.26 3.40 -22.73
C SER A 297 -14.95 4.33 -21.74
N THR A 298 -14.86 5.64 -21.99
CA THR A 298 -15.66 6.66 -21.30
C THR A 298 -17.08 6.70 -21.87
N MET A 299 -18.02 7.36 -21.19
CA MET A 299 -19.40 7.52 -21.69
C MET A 299 -19.46 8.13 -23.10
N PHE A 300 -18.49 8.97 -23.45
CA PHE A 300 -18.38 9.58 -24.78
C PHE A 300 -17.85 8.62 -25.86
N THR A 301 -17.04 7.63 -25.50
CA THR A 301 -16.41 6.70 -26.44
C THR A 301 -17.04 5.31 -26.45
N ILE A 302 -17.90 4.98 -25.46
CA ILE A 302 -18.51 3.66 -25.35
C ILE A 302 -19.37 3.31 -26.56
N ILE A 303 -20.17 4.25 -27.03
CA ILE A 303 -21.04 4.08 -28.21
C ILE A 303 -20.17 3.94 -29.48
N PRO A 304 -19.25 4.86 -29.82
CA PRO A 304 -18.33 4.69 -30.94
C PRO A 304 -17.52 3.38 -30.88
N ASN A 305 -17.00 3.02 -29.71
CA ASN A 305 -16.16 1.82 -29.53
C ASN A 305 -16.96 0.52 -29.69
N LEU A 306 -18.26 0.53 -29.39
CA LEU A 306 -19.17 -0.59 -29.62
C LEU A 306 -19.41 -0.85 -31.13
N PHE A 307 -19.42 0.21 -31.94
CA PHE A 307 -19.58 0.11 -33.41
C PHE A 307 -18.26 -0.14 -34.16
N LEU A 308 -17.10 0.02 -33.51
CA LEU A 308 -15.78 -0.23 -34.12
C LEU A 308 -15.59 -1.65 -34.71
N PRO A 309 -16.05 -2.76 -34.08
CA PRO A 309 -15.92 -4.10 -34.67
C PRO A 309 -16.67 -4.21 -36.00
N VAL A 310 -17.86 -3.61 -36.08
CA VAL A 310 -18.69 -3.58 -37.31
C VAL A 310 -18.01 -2.74 -38.39
N LEU A 311 -17.48 -1.57 -38.04
CA LEU A 311 -16.72 -0.73 -38.96
C LEU A 311 -15.43 -1.42 -39.46
N ARG A 312 -14.77 -2.25 -38.63
CA ARG A 312 -13.60 -3.05 -39.04
C ARG A 312 -13.95 -4.20 -39.98
N ALA A 313 -15.15 -4.76 -39.86
CA ALA A 313 -15.65 -5.77 -40.79
C ALA A 313 -15.99 -5.15 -42.16
N LEU A 314 -16.53 -3.93 -42.16
CA LEU A 314 -16.91 -3.20 -43.38
C LEU A 314 -15.74 -2.53 -44.11
N PHE A 315 -14.66 -2.17 -43.41
CA PHE A 315 -13.47 -1.50 -43.98
C PHE A 315 -12.16 -2.20 -43.56
N PRO A 316 -11.81 -3.36 -44.16
CA PRO A 316 -10.65 -4.15 -43.77
C PRO A 316 -9.29 -3.43 -43.95
N GLY A 317 -9.19 -2.44 -44.85
CA GLY A 317 -7.99 -1.62 -45.07
C GLY A 317 -7.67 -0.61 -43.95
N ALA A 318 -8.49 -0.51 -42.91
CA ALA A 318 -8.26 0.34 -41.73
C ALA A 318 -7.69 -0.45 -40.52
N ARG A 319 -7.25 -1.70 -40.72
CA ARG A 319 -6.65 -2.52 -39.66
C ARG A 319 -5.27 -1.97 -39.25
N THR A 320 -5.11 -1.70 -37.95
CA THR A 320 -3.83 -1.25 -37.33
C THR A 320 -2.65 -2.17 -37.67
N THR A 321 -2.89 -3.47 -37.83
CA THR A 321 -1.87 -4.46 -38.20
C THR A 321 -1.35 -4.30 -39.63
N GLN A 322 -2.19 -3.78 -40.56
CA GLN A 322 -1.74 -3.44 -41.91
C GLN A 322 -1.04 -2.07 -41.95
N LEU A 323 -1.34 -1.15 -41.04
CA LEU A 323 -0.66 0.14 -40.97
C LEU A 323 0.79 0.06 -40.44
N ASP A 324 1.08 -0.93 -39.59
CA ASP A 324 2.46 -1.25 -39.20
C ASP A 324 3.26 -1.85 -40.38
N THR A 325 2.63 -2.60 -41.29
CA THR A 325 3.24 -3.01 -42.58
C THR A 325 3.32 -1.87 -43.60
N PHE A 326 2.33 -0.96 -43.68
CA PHE A 326 2.42 0.29 -44.47
C PHE A 326 3.47 1.28 -43.95
N SER A 327 3.96 1.09 -42.72
CA SER A 327 5.10 1.83 -42.19
C SER A 327 6.41 1.11 -42.49
N ALA A 328 6.40 -0.22 -42.68
CA ALA A 328 7.58 -1.02 -43.05
C ALA A 328 7.98 -0.81 -44.53
N ASP A 329 7.03 -0.63 -45.43
CA ASP A 329 7.32 -0.24 -46.83
C ASP A 329 7.86 1.19 -46.97
N ARG A 330 7.72 2.04 -45.93
CA ARG A 330 8.19 3.44 -45.97
C ARG A 330 9.68 3.62 -45.71
N ASP A 331 10.30 2.73 -44.94
CA ASP A 331 11.75 2.79 -44.74
C ASP A 331 12.51 2.39 -46.03
N LEU A 332 11.82 1.75 -46.99
CA LEU A 332 12.37 1.34 -48.29
C LEU A 332 11.96 2.27 -49.45
N VAL A 333 10.87 3.03 -49.33
CA VAL A 333 10.35 3.87 -50.44
C VAL A 333 10.46 5.36 -50.10
N LYS A 334 11.43 6.05 -50.73
CA LYS A 334 11.53 7.51 -50.78
C LYS A 334 10.35 8.10 -51.56
N GLY A 335 9.22 8.33 -50.91
CA GLY A 335 8.07 9.03 -51.49
C GLY A 335 7.07 9.53 -50.43
N PRO A 336 6.37 10.67 -50.65
CA PRO A 336 5.45 11.20 -49.65
C PRO A 336 4.14 10.38 -49.64
N PRO A 337 3.71 9.81 -48.49
CA PRO A 337 2.42 9.13 -48.42
C PRO A 337 1.28 10.17 -48.39
N SER A 338 0.45 10.19 -49.43
CA SER A 338 -0.74 11.03 -49.44
C SER A 338 -1.88 10.36 -48.64
N ARG A 339 -2.12 10.87 -47.43
CA ARG A 339 -3.35 10.70 -46.58
C ARG A 339 -3.48 9.38 -45.80
N PHE A 340 -3.80 9.52 -44.50
CA PHE A 340 -4.31 8.44 -43.66
C PHE A 340 -5.86 8.35 -43.71
N PRO A 341 -6.45 7.16 -43.52
CA PRO A 341 -7.90 6.99 -43.44
C PRO A 341 -8.52 7.85 -42.33
N LEU A 342 -9.65 8.51 -42.60
CA LEU A 342 -10.33 9.36 -41.60
C LEU A 342 -10.80 8.54 -40.39
N LEU A 343 -11.22 7.29 -40.60
CA LEU A 343 -11.59 6.37 -39.53
C LEU A 343 -10.42 6.07 -38.59
N PHE A 344 -9.21 5.97 -39.12
CA PHE A 344 -8.00 5.83 -38.31
C PHE A 344 -7.78 7.08 -37.45
N ALA A 345 -7.93 8.28 -38.05
CA ALA A 345 -7.83 9.56 -37.35
C ALA A 345 -8.82 9.69 -36.17
N ILE A 346 -10.09 9.38 -36.43
CA ILE A 346 -11.16 9.42 -35.42
C ILE A 346 -10.84 8.43 -34.29
N ARG A 347 -10.43 7.21 -34.64
CA ARG A 347 -10.06 6.19 -33.64
C ARG A 347 -8.87 6.63 -32.78
N SER A 348 -7.81 7.20 -33.37
CA SER A 348 -6.66 7.67 -32.62
C SER A 348 -7.05 8.79 -31.64
N VAL A 349 -7.95 9.69 -32.05
CA VAL A 349 -8.51 10.71 -31.16
C VAL A 349 -9.36 10.10 -30.04
N LEU A 350 -10.27 9.17 -30.32
CA LEU A 350 -11.08 8.50 -29.29
C LEU A 350 -10.20 7.75 -28.28
N LEU A 351 -9.20 7.02 -28.76
CA LEU A 351 -8.24 6.33 -27.90
C LEU A 351 -7.42 7.30 -27.04
N SER A 352 -6.97 8.42 -27.62
CA SER A 352 -6.26 9.47 -26.88
C SER A 352 -7.14 10.12 -25.81
N HIS A 353 -8.45 10.28 -26.06
CA HIS A 353 -9.40 10.79 -25.09
C HIS A 353 -9.56 9.84 -23.90
N ASP A 354 -9.77 8.54 -24.17
CA ASP A 354 -9.90 7.52 -23.12
C ASP A 354 -8.63 7.40 -22.28
N ARG A 355 -7.45 7.44 -22.92
CA ARG A 355 -6.15 7.48 -22.22
C ARG A 355 -6.01 8.70 -21.33
N ASN A 356 -6.30 9.89 -21.87
CA ASN A 356 -6.21 11.14 -21.13
C ASN A 356 -7.15 11.13 -19.92
N ALA A 357 -8.41 10.73 -20.10
CA ALA A 357 -9.38 10.63 -19.00
C ALA A 357 -8.95 9.64 -17.91
N LEU A 358 -8.42 8.48 -18.30
CA LEU A 358 -7.89 7.47 -17.37
C LEU A 358 -6.69 8.02 -16.58
N LEU A 359 -5.71 8.61 -17.25
CA LEU A 359 -4.48 9.12 -16.64
C LEU A 359 -4.73 10.33 -15.75
N LEU A 360 -5.60 11.26 -16.15
CA LEU A 360 -6.01 12.38 -15.29
C LEU A 360 -6.74 11.91 -14.03
N ARG A 361 -7.61 10.89 -14.15
CA ARG A 361 -8.26 10.29 -12.98
C ARG A 361 -7.25 9.61 -12.07
N ALA A 362 -6.28 8.90 -12.65
CA ALA A 362 -5.22 8.24 -11.91
C ALA A 362 -4.30 9.25 -11.21
N PHE A 363 -3.98 10.37 -11.85
CA PHE A 363 -3.18 11.44 -11.28
C PHE A 363 -3.86 12.04 -10.05
N ARG A 364 -5.16 12.35 -10.13
CA ARG A 364 -5.94 12.81 -8.97
C ARG A 364 -5.95 11.79 -7.83
N GLN A 365 -5.91 10.50 -8.12
CA GLN A 365 -5.83 9.46 -7.09
C GLN A 365 -4.44 9.41 -6.45
N ALA A 366 -3.37 9.54 -7.25
CA ALA A 366 -2.02 9.67 -6.75
C ALA A 366 -1.88 10.90 -5.83
N SER A 367 -2.44 12.05 -6.22
CA SER A 367 -2.47 13.24 -5.37
C SER A 367 -3.23 13.04 -4.04
N ASN A 368 -4.12 12.05 -3.96
CA ASN A 368 -4.86 11.68 -2.74
C ASN A 368 -4.18 10.55 -1.95
N GLY A 369 -2.90 10.22 -2.24
CA GLY A 369 -2.14 9.23 -1.48
C GLY A 369 -2.10 7.82 -2.06
N ILE A 370 -2.82 7.54 -3.16
CA ILE A 370 -2.92 6.19 -3.74
C ILE A 370 -1.70 5.93 -4.64
N ILE A 371 -1.05 4.77 -4.50
CA ILE A 371 0.03 4.38 -5.40
C ILE A 371 -0.58 3.80 -6.69
N VAL A 372 -0.30 4.42 -7.83
CA VAL A 372 -0.80 3.99 -9.12
C VAL A 372 0.30 3.27 -9.91
N LEU A 373 0.05 2.03 -10.28
CA LEU A 373 0.92 1.23 -11.14
C LEU A 373 0.35 1.21 -12.56
N CYS A 374 1.04 1.80 -13.53
CA CYS A 374 0.61 1.90 -14.92
C CYS A 374 1.31 0.86 -15.78
N ASP A 375 0.55 -0.03 -16.41
CA ASP A 375 1.04 -0.87 -17.50
C ASP A 375 0.97 -0.08 -18.82
N ARG A 376 2.14 0.25 -19.37
CA ARG A 376 2.36 1.18 -20.49
C ARG A 376 2.09 2.63 -20.09
N TYR A 377 2.81 3.53 -20.74
CA TYR A 377 2.64 4.97 -20.59
C TYR A 377 2.95 5.65 -21.92
N PRO A 378 2.21 6.70 -22.32
CA PRO A 378 2.51 7.44 -23.54
C PRO A 378 3.90 8.06 -23.49
N SER A 379 4.74 7.72 -24.46
CA SER A 379 6.03 8.38 -24.67
C SER A 379 5.85 9.67 -25.47
N LEU A 380 6.80 10.59 -25.29
CA LEU A 380 6.92 11.81 -26.10
C LEU A 380 7.57 11.52 -27.46
N THR A 381 8.27 10.39 -27.58
CA THR A 381 8.84 9.89 -28.84
C THR A 381 7.72 9.64 -29.84
N TYR A 382 7.68 10.45 -30.90
CA TYR A 382 6.67 10.31 -31.95
C TYR A 382 6.75 8.95 -32.64
N GLY A 383 5.60 8.29 -32.85
CA GLY A 383 5.52 7.03 -33.60
C GLY A 383 5.91 5.79 -32.80
N ALA A 384 6.34 5.98 -31.55
CA ALA A 384 6.48 4.90 -30.59
C ALA A 384 5.12 4.26 -30.26
N PRO A 385 5.09 2.99 -29.82
CA PRO A 385 3.88 2.38 -29.30
C PRO A 385 3.27 3.25 -28.20
N ASP A 386 1.94 3.42 -28.24
CA ASP A 386 1.18 4.18 -27.26
C ASP A 386 1.38 5.72 -27.24
N SER A 387 2.17 6.27 -28.19
CA SER A 387 2.41 7.71 -28.43
C SER A 387 1.43 8.34 -29.45
N PRO A 388 1.46 9.68 -29.66
CA PRO A 388 0.66 10.34 -30.71
C PRO A 388 0.94 9.76 -32.10
N GLN A 389 -0.12 9.37 -32.81
CA GLN A 389 0.00 8.67 -34.10
C GLN A 389 -0.17 9.61 -35.31
N LEU A 390 -0.99 10.66 -35.19
CA LEU A 390 -1.35 11.52 -36.31
C LEU A 390 -0.32 12.63 -36.56
N SER A 391 0.50 12.97 -35.56
CA SER A 391 1.46 14.09 -35.63
C SER A 391 2.61 13.87 -36.62
N LEU A 392 2.95 12.62 -36.94
CA LEU A 392 4.00 12.24 -37.89
C LEU A 392 3.54 12.23 -39.35
N LEU A 393 2.24 12.30 -39.59
CA LEU A 393 1.69 12.09 -40.93
C LEU A 393 1.65 13.44 -41.66
N PRO A 394 2.29 13.57 -42.84
CA PRO A 394 2.30 14.83 -43.57
C PRO A 394 0.87 15.23 -43.95
N ILE A 395 0.44 16.40 -43.47
CA ILE A 395 -0.87 16.98 -43.80
C ILE A 395 -0.67 17.91 -45.00
N SER A 396 -1.14 17.50 -46.19
CA SER A 396 -1.11 18.37 -47.38
C SER A 396 -1.82 19.71 -47.09
N THR A 397 -1.20 20.81 -47.48
CA THR A 397 -1.65 22.19 -47.22
C THR A 397 -3.00 22.52 -47.85
N GLY A 398 -3.44 21.79 -48.88
CA GLY A 398 -4.76 21.93 -49.51
C GLY A 398 -5.83 20.97 -48.95
N ARG A 399 -6.99 21.52 -48.56
CA ARG A 399 -8.30 20.84 -48.35
C ARG A 399 -8.45 19.77 -47.26
N ASN A 400 -7.60 19.75 -46.23
CA ASN A 400 -7.67 18.73 -45.15
C ASN A 400 -7.92 19.31 -43.74
N TYR A 401 -8.86 20.26 -43.60
CA TYR A 401 -9.16 20.92 -42.32
C TYR A 401 -9.52 19.94 -41.19
N ILE A 402 -10.41 18.97 -41.47
CA ILE A 402 -10.86 17.99 -40.46
C ILE A 402 -9.70 17.11 -39.97
N ARG A 403 -8.81 16.65 -40.86
CA ARG A 403 -7.66 15.83 -40.46
C ARG A 403 -6.67 16.62 -39.61
N ARG A 404 -6.45 17.91 -39.94
CA ARG A 404 -5.63 18.82 -39.13
C ARG A 404 -6.26 19.07 -37.77
N LEU A 405 -7.58 19.26 -37.72
CA LEU A 405 -8.32 19.41 -36.47
C LEU A 405 -8.16 18.16 -35.59
N LEU A 406 -8.34 16.95 -36.13
CA LEU A 406 -8.19 15.70 -35.38
C LEU A 406 -6.76 15.50 -34.87
N ALA A 407 -5.74 15.77 -35.70
CA ALA A 407 -4.34 15.72 -35.28
C ALA A 407 -4.03 16.73 -34.16
N ASN A 408 -4.59 17.95 -34.24
CA ASN A 408 -4.44 18.97 -33.19
C ASN A 408 -5.15 18.55 -31.89
N ILE A 409 -6.32 17.91 -31.98
CA ILE A 409 -7.05 17.39 -30.82
C ILE A 409 -6.23 16.28 -30.15
N GLU A 410 -5.73 15.30 -30.92
CA GLU A 410 -4.87 14.23 -30.38
C GLU A 410 -3.64 14.82 -29.68
N ALA A 411 -2.92 15.72 -30.35
CA ALA A 411 -1.74 16.36 -29.79
C ALA A 411 -2.06 17.15 -28.50
N ARG A 412 -3.19 17.86 -28.46
CA ARG A 412 -3.65 18.57 -27.27
C ARG A 412 -3.95 17.60 -26.12
N LEU A 413 -4.59 16.47 -26.39
CA LEU A 413 -4.92 15.47 -25.37
C LEU A 413 -3.65 14.85 -24.78
N TYR A 414 -2.66 14.49 -25.59
CA TYR A 414 -1.39 13.97 -25.07
C TYR A 414 -0.57 15.02 -24.30
N ARG A 415 -0.61 16.30 -24.70
CA ARG A 415 0.04 17.39 -23.95
C ARG A 415 -0.57 17.64 -22.57
N GLN A 416 -1.83 17.25 -22.35
CA GLN A 416 -2.51 17.37 -21.06
C GLN A 416 -2.18 16.24 -20.09
N ILE A 417 -1.55 15.16 -20.57
CA ILE A 417 -1.18 14.02 -19.75
C ILE A 417 0.00 14.43 -18.85
N PRO A 418 -0.15 14.39 -17.51
CA PRO A 418 0.93 14.73 -16.60
C PRO A 418 2.05 13.69 -16.70
N PRO A 419 3.33 14.03 -16.54
CA PRO A 419 4.39 13.03 -16.50
C PRO A 419 4.21 12.09 -15.29
N PRO A 420 4.60 10.81 -15.38
CA PRO A 420 4.64 9.92 -14.23
C PRO A 420 5.78 10.33 -13.27
N ASP A 421 5.63 10.01 -11.98
CA ASP A 421 6.64 10.30 -10.95
C ASP A 421 7.87 9.39 -11.09
N LEU A 422 7.69 8.20 -11.67
CA LEU A 422 8.78 7.25 -11.95
C LEU A 422 8.44 6.41 -13.18
N VAL A 423 9.42 6.22 -14.06
CA VAL A 423 9.34 5.24 -15.16
C VAL A 423 10.29 4.08 -14.87
N ILE A 424 9.75 2.90 -14.64
CA ILE A 424 10.49 1.64 -14.64
C ILE A 424 10.59 1.15 -16.09
N TYR A 425 11.79 1.22 -16.64
CA TYR A 425 12.08 0.88 -18.02
C TYR A 425 12.76 -0.49 -18.09
N LEU A 426 12.01 -1.50 -18.50
CA LEU A 426 12.46 -2.90 -18.54
C LEU A 426 13.22 -3.18 -19.85
N THR A 427 14.49 -3.51 -19.72
CA THR A 427 15.34 -3.96 -20.82
C THR A 427 15.52 -5.48 -20.77
N ALA A 428 15.56 -6.09 -21.96
CA ALA A 428 15.96 -7.48 -22.15
C ALA A 428 16.68 -7.59 -23.49
N PRO A 429 17.70 -8.47 -23.60
CA PRO A 429 18.26 -8.83 -24.89
C PRO A 429 17.16 -9.29 -25.85
N ILE A 430 17.29 -8.94 -27.14
CA ILE A 430 16.30 -9.27 -28.17
C ILE A 430 16.09 -10.79 -28.27
N THR A 431 17.16 -11.57 -28.12
CA THR A 431 17.16 -13.04 -28.15
C THR A 431 16.26 -13.61 -27.05
N VAL A 432 16.39 -13.09 -25.83
CA VAL A 432 15.55 -13.47 -24.68
C VAL A 432 14.09 -13.09 -24.91
N THR A 433 13.85 -11.93 -25.52
CA THR A 433 12.51 -11.42 -25.81
C THR A 433 11.77 -12.30 -26.83
N ILE A 434 12.47 -12.74 -27.89
CA ILE A 434 11.93 -13.64 -28.92
C ILE A 434 11.60 -15.01 -28.31
N ASN A 435 12.53 -15.59 -27.54
CA ASN A 435 12.32 -16.87 -26.87
C ASN A 435 11.13 -16.83 -25.89
N ARG A 436 10.99 -15.76 -25.10
CA ARG A 436 9.86 -15.56 -24.19
C ARG A 436 8.54 -15.31 -24.91
N ASN A 437 8.55 -14.80 -26.15
CA ASN A 437 7.32 -14.64 -26.92
C ASN A 437 6.89 -15.97 -27.57
N ALA A 438 7.84 -16.75 -28.07
CA ALA A 438 7.59 -18.07 -28.64
C ALA A 438 6.91 -19.02 -27.64
N THR A 439 7.31 -18.97 -26.36
CA THR A 439 6.70 -19.79 -25.29
C THR A 439 5.29 -19.34 -24.86
N ARG A 440 4.82 -18.15 -25.28
CA ARG A 440 3.49 -17.61 -24.93
C ARG A 440 2.36 -18.10 -25.86
N GLY A 441 2.67 -18.91 -26.87
CA GLY A 441 1.67 -19.48 -27.79
C GLY A 441 0.98 -18.45 -28.69
N LYS A 442 1.57 -17.26 -28.88
CA LYS A 442 1.10 -16.27 -29.85
C LYS A 442 1.91 -16.36 -31.12
N ASN A 443 1.27 -16.68 -32.25
CA ASN A 443 1.89 -16.69 -33.58
C ASN A 443 2.06 -15.25 -34.10
N GLU A 444 2.97 -14.50 -33.51
CA GLU A 444 3.41 -13.19 -34.03
C GLU A 444 4.73 -13.37 -34.80
N PRO A 445 4.87 -12.82 -36.02
CA PRO A 445 6.10 -12.95 -36.80
C PRO A 445 7.31 -12.38 -36.05
N GLU A 446 8.47 -13.04 -36.13
CA GLU A 446 9.69 -12.58 -35.44
C GLU A 446 10.10 -11.16 -35.84
N ASP A 447 9.96 -10.80 -37.12
CA ASP A 447 10.24 -9.45 -37.63
C ASP A 447 9.35 -8.38 -36.99
N TYR A 448 8.11 -8.73 -36.66
CA TYR A 448 7.20 -7.83 -35.96
C TYR A 448 7.68 -7.57 -34.52
N VAL A 449 8.16 -8.60 -33.83
CA VAL A 449 8.73 -8.48 -32.47
C VAL A 449 10.01 -7.65 -32.49
N ARG A 450 10.91 -7.89 -33.46
CA ARG A 450 12.16 -7.12 -33.64
C ARG A 450 11.89 -5.64 -33.88
N ARG A 451 10.96 -5.31 -34.79
CA ARG A 451 10.55 -3.90 -35.04
C ARG A 451 9.96 -3.25 -33.79
N ARG A 452 9.13 -3.97 -33.05
CA ARG A 452 8.51 -3.43 -31.83
C ARG A 452 9.53 -3.22 -30.72
N HIS A 453 10.52 -4.11 -30.60
CA HIS A 453 11.65 -3.93 -29.69
C HIS A 453 12.46 -2.69 -30.07
N ALA A 454 12.81 -2.52 -31.36
CA ALA A 454 13.52 -1.35 -31.86
C ALA A 454 12.73 -0.02 -31.71
N ARG A 455 11.41 -0.04 -31.85
CA ARG A 455 10.57 1.15 -31.60
C ARG A 455 10.30 1.42 -30.12
N SER A 456 10.57 0.43 -29.27
CA SER A 456 10.44 0.55 -27.82
C SER A 456 11.79 0.79 -27.15
N SER A 457 12.89 0.91 -27.91
CA SER A 457 14.18 1.33 -27.41
C SER A 457 14.25 2.86 -27.36
N ASN A 458 14.90 3.42 -26.34
CA ASN A 458 15.14 4.85 -26.18
C ASN A 458 13.87 5.72 -26.18
N LEU A 459 12.85 5.30 -25.43
CA LEU A 459 11.63 6.10 -25.26
C LEU A 459 11.86 7.27 -24.31
N GLU A 460 11.37 8.45 -24.71
CA GLU A 460 11.43 9.67 -23.91
C GLU A 460 10.12 9.90 -23.14
N PHE A 461 10.25 10.24 -21.86
CA PHE A 461 9.12 10.56 -20.96
C PHE A 461 9.23 11.98 -20.37
N GLY A 462 9.88 12.88 -21.11
CA GLY A 462 10.08 14.27 -20.71
C GLY A 462 11.00 14.38 -19.50
N ARG A 463 10.51 14.99 -18.42
CA ARG A 463 11.27 15.20 -17.17
C ARG A 463 11.07 14.07 -16.14
N ALA A 464 10.31 13.03 -16.47
CA ALA A 464 10.09 11.91 -15.55
C ALA A 464 11.41 11.14 -15.33
N PRO A 465 11.78 10.82 -14.08
CA PRO A 465 12.98 10.01 -13.82
C PRO A 465 12.77 8.60 -14.38
N ILE A 466 13.76 8.12 -15.13
CA ILE A 466 13.75 6.80 -15.77
C ILE A 466 14.74 5.91 -15.02
N HIS A 467 14.25 4.80 -14.49
CA HIS A 467 15.06 3.76 -13.88
C HIS A 467 15.09 2.54 -14.81
N GLN A 468 16.24 2.30 -15.44
CA GLN A 468 16.43 1.17 -16.34
C GLN A 468 16.73 -0.10 -15.54
N VAL A 469 15.97 -1.16 -15.80
CA VAL A 469 16.05 -2.43 -15.08
C VAL A 469 16.30 -3.55 -16.08
N ASN A 470 17.40 -4.28 -15.91
CA ASN A 470 17.73 -5.41 -16.76
C ASN A 470 17.02 -6.68 -16.28
N THR A 471 16.11 -7.21 -17.11
CA THR A 471 15.31 -8.41 -16.79
C THR A 471 15.96 -9.73 -17.21
N ASP A 472 17.25 -9.70 -17.55
CA ASP A 472 18.10 -10.87 -17.79
C ASP A 472 18.75 -11.43 -16.51
N GLN A 473 18.46 -10.81 -15.37
CA GLN A 473 18.90 -11.26 -14.05
C GLN A 473 17.85 -12.17 -13.39
N PRO A 474 18.23 -12.90 -12.32
CA PRO A 474 17.27 -13.61 -11.48
C PRO A 474 16.08 -12.73 -11.08
N PHE A 475 14.88 -13.31 -11.10
CA PHE A 475 13.64 -12.58 -10.86
C PHE A 475 13.63 -11.86 -9.50
N ASP A 476 14.15 -12.49 -8.44
CA ASP A 476 14.18 -11.92 -7.09
C ASP A 476 15.08 -10.67 -7.00
N GLN A 477 16.20 -10.65 -7.75
CA GLN A 477 17.08 -9.48 -7.81
C GLN A 477 16.40 -8.32 -8.56
N THR A 478 15.74 -8.63 -9.68
CA THR A 478 14.95 -7.65 -10.45
C THR A 478 13.82 -7.05 -9.59
N VAL A 479 13.13 -7.90 -8.83
CA VAL A 479 12.07 -7.48 -7.90
C VAL A 479 12.62 -6.56 -6.81
N LEU A 480 13.76 -6.91 -6.21
CA LEU A 480 14.38 -6.10 -5.16
C LEU A 480 14.84 -4.73 -5.69
N GLU A 481 15.43 -4.68 -6.88
CA GLU A 481 15.82 -3.44 -7.56
C GLU A 481 14.60 -2.53 -7.78
N VAL A 482 13.52 -3.08 -8.36
CA VAL A 482 12.28 -2.32 -8.60
C VAL A 482 11.66 -1.84 -7.28
N LYS A 483 11.67 -2.65 -6.21
CA LYS A 483 11.20 -2.23 -4.87
C LYS A 483 11.96 -1.02 -4.36
N LYS A 484 13.31 -1.02 -4.49
CA LYS A 484 14.16 0.11 -4.08
C LYS A 484 13.84 1.37 -4.87
N ALA A 485 13.74 1.26 -6.19
CA ALA A 485 13.42 2.39 -7.06
C ALA A 485 12.05 3.00 -6.75
N ILE A 486 11.03 2.16 -6.58
CA ILE A 486 9.69 2.61 -6.21
C ILE A 486 9.72 3.26 -4.83
N TRP A 487 10.32 2.61 -3.84
CA TRP A 487 10.34 3.14 -2.48
C TRP A 487 11.08 4.47 -2.41
N ALA A 488 12.11 4.72 -3.21
CA ALA A 488 12.84 5.98 -3.22
C ALA A 488 11.97 7.20 -3.59
N VAL A 489 10.99 7.02 -4.50
CA VAL A 489 10.14 8.11 -5.03
C VAL A 489 8.87 8.32 -4.21
N LEU A 490 8.40 7.30 -3.49
CA LEU A 490 7.29 7.41 -2.53
C LEU A 490 7.62 8.32 -1.34
#